data_AF-A0A7V5K1U1-F1
#
_entry.id   AF-A0A7V5K1U1-F1
#
_cell.length_a   1.000
_cell.length_b   1.000
_cell.length_c   1.000
_cell.angle_alpha   90.00
_cell.angle_beta   90.00
_cell.angle_gamma   90.00
#
_symmetry.space_group_name_H-M   'P 1'
#
loop_
_entity.id
_entity.type
_entity.pdbx_description
1 polymer ?
#
loop_
_entity_poly.entity_id
_entity_poly.type
_entity_poly.pdbx_seq_one_letter_code
_entity_poly.pdbx_strand_id
1 'polypeptide(L)'
;DEKNEIGFYKLSELPLDIKDFSKVIILVDQMGILGSLYRIADIAIIGGSFIPHGGQNPLEAIYWEKPVIFGPSMENFPFIKEFLERGACLQVKEEKLKDLLEDLLKHPNKRAQLGKRAYQIFKQKTGATEKILNLLKTYLE
;
A
#
# COMPACT_ATOMS: atom_id res chain seq x y z
N ASP A 1 5.76 18.03 -27.90
CA ASP A 1 5.43 17.47 -26.57
C ASP A 1 6.67 16.87 -25.93
N GLU A 2 7.43 17.70 -25.22
CA GLU A 2 8.56 17.27 -24.42
C GLU A 2 8.05 16.37 -23.30
N LYS A 3 8.08 15.05 -23.53
CA LYS A 3 7.96 14.08 -22.45
C LYS A 3 9.15 14.33 -21.52
N ASN A 4 8.90 14.94 -20.37
CA ASN A 4 9.84 14.93 -19.26
C ASN A 4 10.12 13.46 -18.91
N GLU A 5 11.24 12.92 -19.39
CA GLU A 5 11.73 11.61 -18.93
C GLU A 5 12.12 11.76 -17.47
N ILE A 6 11.25 11.28 -16.60
CA ILE A 6 11.56 11.16 -15.18
C ILE A 6 12.66 10.11 -15.05
N GLY A 7 13.86 10.51 -14.67
CA GLY A 7 14.99 9.59 -14.46
C GLY A 7 14.69 8.59 -13.33
N PHE A 8 14.97 7.31 -13.56
CA PHE A 8 14.83 6.24 -12.58
C PHE A 8 15.96 5.21 -12.73
N TYR A 9 16.20 4.43 -11.67
CA TYR A 9 17.06 3.24 -11.72
C TYR A 9 16.19 1.99 -11.67
N LYS A 10 16.46 0.99 -12.49
CA LYS A 10 15.86 -0.33 -12.26
C LYS A 10 16.50 -0.97 -11.04
N LEU A 11 15.73 -1.72 -10.27
CA LEU A 11 16.25 -2.44 -9.11
C LEU A 11 17.33 -3.46 -9.51
N SER A 12 17.14 -4.15 -10.64
CA SER A 12 18.13 -5.09 -11.20
C SER A 12 19.45 -4.45 -11.64
N GLU A 13 19.45 -3.13 -11.89
CA GLU A 13 20.58 -2.36 -12.42
C GLU A 13 21.05 -1.29 -11.41
N LEU A 14 20.64 -1.39 -10.14
CA LEU A 14 20.90 -0.36 -9.13
C LEU A 14 22.41 -0.27 -8.84
N PRO A 15 23.05 0.90 -9.02
CA PRO A 15 24.47 1.06 -8.70
C PRO A 15 24.72 0.93 -7.20
N LEU A 16 25.85 0.31 -6.84
CA LEU A 16 26.25 0.07 -5.44
C LEU A 16 26.70 1.34 -4.71
N ASP A 17 26.97 2.42 -5.45
CA ASP A 17 27.59 3.65 -4.97
C ASP A 17 26.69 4.89 -5.09
N ILE A 18 25.38 4.73 -4.91
CA ILE A 18 24.46 5.88 -4.81
C ILE A 18 24.78 6.66 -3.53
N LYS A 19 25.29 7.88 -3.70
CA LYS A 19 25.68 8.77 -2.60
C LYS A 19 24.54 9.68 -2.11
N ASP A 20 23.53 9.93 -2.94
CA ASP A 20 22.40 10.79 -2.63
C ASP A 20 21.07 10.14 -3.04
N PHE A 21 20.22 9.90 -2.05
CA PHE A 21 18.88 9.33 -2.23
C PHE A 21 17.76 10.38 -2.18
N SER A 22 18.09 11.68 -2.08
CA SER A 22 17.11 12.76 -1.89
C SER A 22 16.11 12.89 -3.04
N LYS A 23 16.46 12.42 -4.25
CA LYS A 23 15.60 12.44 -5.45
C LYS A 23 15.78 11.19 -6.31
N VAL A 24 15.80 10.01 -5.68
CA VAL A 24 15.96 8.74 -6.39
C VAL A 24 14.62 8.06 -6.60
N ILE A 25 14.36 7.65 -7.84
CA ILE A 25 13.22 6.82 -8.21
C ILE A 25 13.75 5.44 -8.59
N ILE A 26 13.22 4.41 -7.95
CA ILE A 26 13.58 3.02 -8.22
C ILE A 26 12.40 2.34 -8.88
N LEU A 27 12.60 1.87 -10.11
CA LEU A 27 11.66 1.00 -10.81
C LEU A 27 11.93 -0.44 -10.39
N VAL A 28 10.94 -1.05 -9.74
CA VAL A 28 11.03 -2.44 -9.30
C VAL A 28 10.59 -3.35 -10.45
N ASP A 29 11.55 -4.04 -11.04
CA ASP A 29 11.36 -4.94 -12.20
C ASP A 29 11.40 -6.42 -11.82
N GLN A 30 11.11 -6.75 -10.56
CA GLN A 30 11.12 -8.11 -10.03
C GLN A 30 9.76 -8.49 -9.42
N MET A 31 9.31 -9.72 -9.68
CA MET A 31 8.08 -10.27 -9.10
C MET A 31 8.32 -10.81 -7.69
N GLY A 32 7.29 -10.74 -6.84
CA GLY A 32 7.28 -11.38 -5.51
C GLY A 32 7.96 -10.59 -4.39
N ILE A 33 8.55 -9.43 -4.67
CA ILE A 33 9.26 -8.64 -3.64
C ILE A 33 8.43 -7.51 -3.01
N LEU A 34 7.22 -7.25 -3.52
CA LEU A 34 6.38 -6.12 -3.10
C LEU A 34 6.09 -6.09 -1.60
N GLY A 35 5.80 -7.25 -1.00
CA GLY A 35 5.59 -7.37 0.44
C GLY A 35 6.80 -6.90 1.26
N SER A 36 8.02 -7.24 0.83
CA SER A 36 9.26 -6.79 1.49
C SER A 36 9.46 -5.28 1.35
N LEU A 37 9.06 -4.69 0.22
CA LEU A 37 9.12 -3.24 0.00
C LEU A 37 8.12 -2.51 0.89
N TYR A 38 6.91 -3.03 1.05
CA TYR A 38 5.94 -2.45 1.98
C TYR A 38 6.48 -2.39 3.40
N ARG A 39 7.24 -3.38 3.87
CA ARG A 39 7.84 -3.36 5.22
C ARG A 39 8.68 -2.11 5.49
N ILE A 40 9.46 -1.67 4.49
CA ILE A 40 10.36 -0.51 4.60
C ILE A 40 9.72 0.80 4.14
N ALA A 41 8.53 0.76 3.54
CA ALA A 41 7.84 1.94 3.07
C ALA A 41 7.32 2.82 4.23
N ASP A 42 7.32 4.13 3.99
CA ASP A 42 6.72 5.13 4.87
C ASP A 42 5.22 5.33 4.62
N ILE A 43 4.82 5.22 3.34
CA ILE A 43 3.46 5.41 2.80
C ILE A 43 3.31 4.46 1.61
N ALA A 44 2.14 3.84 1.46
CA ALA A 44 1.79 3.02 0.30
C ALA A 44 0.70 3.71 -0.53
N ILE A 45 0.96 3.88 -1.82
CA ILE A 45 -0.04 4.34 -2.80
C ILE A 45 -0.42 3.15 -3.68
N ILE A 46 -1.69 2.82 -3.74
CA ILE A 46 -2.18 1.67 -4.47
C ILE A 46 -2.45 2.06 -5.91
N GLY A 47 -1.70 1.49 -6.85
CA GLY A 47 -1.87 1.71 -8.28
C GLY A 47 -3.21 1.21 -8.83
N GLY A 48 -3.52 1.55 -10.08
CA GLY A 48 -4.77 1.16 -10.75
C GLY A 48 -6.03 1.81 -10.16
N SER A 49 -5.89 2.69 -9.16
CA SER A 49 -7.01 3.31 -8.45
C SER A 49 -7.29 4.76 -8.85
N PHE A 50 -6.31 5.43 -9.48
CA PHE A 50 -6.45 6.79 -10.03
C PHE A 50 -7.00 6.80 -11.47
N ILE A 51 -7.25 5.63 -12.02
CA ILE A 51 -7.90 5.41 -13.31
C ILE A 51 -9.08 4.44 -13.10
N PRO A 52 -10.09 4.37 -14.00
CA PRO A 52 -11.25 3.48 -13.88
C PRO A 52 -10.90 2.00 -14.10
N HIS A 53 -10.05 1.43 -13.26
CA HIS A 53 -9.50 0.08 -13.39
C HIS A 53 -9.78 -0.82 -12.17
N GLY A 54 -10.40 -0.26 -11.13
CA GLY A 54 -10.87 -1.00 -9.95
C GLY A 54 -9.84 -1.19 -8.85
N GLY A 55 -8.64 -0.60 -8.97
CA GLY A 55 -7.60 -0.62 -7.95
C GLY A 55 -6.76 -1.90 -7.92
N GLN A 56 -5.89 -1.99 -6.92
CA GLN A 56 -5.03 -3.15 -6.62
C GLN A 56 -5.12 -3.52 -5.14
N ASN A 57 -4.54 -4.67 -4.75
CA ASN A 57 -4.68 -5.19 -3.39
C ASN A 57 -4.00 -4.29 -2.33
N PRO A 58 -4.77 -3.66 -1.41
CA PRO A 58 -4.18 -2.84 -0.34
C PRO A 58 -3.72 -3.67 0.88
N LEU A 59 -4.13 -4.94 0.98
CA LEU A 59 -3.96 -5.73 2.22
C LEU A 59 -2.50 -6.01 2.56
N GLU A 60 -1.63 -6.15 1.56
CA GLU A 60 -0.19 -6.36 1.79
C GLU A 60 0.45 -5.14 2.49
N ALA A 61 0.07 -3.93 2.10
CA ALA A 61 0.53 -2.71 2.77
C ALA A 61 -0.05 -2.58 4.19
N ILE A 62 -1.34 -2.92 4.35
CA ILE A 62 -2.03 -2.88 5.64
C ILE A 62 -1.42 -3.87 6.63
N TYR A 63 -1.02 -5.06 6.16
CA TYR A 63 -0.35 -6.07 6.97
C TYR A 63 0.93 -5.53 7.62
N TRP A 64 1.67 -4.68 6.91
CA TRP A 64 2.89 -4.02 7.41
C TRP A 64 2.63 -2.71 8.16
N GLU A 65 1.39 -2.46 8.58
CA GLU A 65 0.94 -1.24 9.27
C GLU A 65 1.27 0.04 8.50
N LYS A 66 1.20 0.02 7.16
CA LYS A 66 1.52 1.21 6.35
C LYS A 66 0.27 2.07 6.13
N PRO A 67 0.41 3.42 6.16
CA PRO A 67 -0.64 4.29 5.67
C PRO A 67 -0.93 3.96 4.21
N VAL A 68 -2.19 3.69 3.89
CA VAL A 68 -2.64 3.34 2.54
C VAL A 68 -3.44 4.48 1.93
N ILE A 69 -3.01 4.89 0.74
CA ILE A 69 -3.66 5.90 -0.10
C ILE A 69 -4.07 5.25 -1.43
N PHE A 70 -5.24 5.60 -1.92
CA PHE A 70 -5.71 5.18 -3.24
C PHE A 70 -6.59 6.24 -3.89
N GLY A 71 -6.73 6.13 -5.21
CA GLY A 71 -7.62 6.93 -6.02
C GLY A 71 -9.08 6.48 -5.94
N PRO A 72 -10.00 7.17 -6.64
CA PRO A 72 -11.44 6.92 -6.52
C PRO A 72 -11.93 5.54 -6.96
N SER A 73 -11.14 4.81 -7.78
CA SER A 73 -11.54 3.52 -8.34
C SER A 73 -10.98 2.36 -7.52
N MET A 74 -11.82 1.79 -6.66
CA MET A 74 -11.50 0.62 -5.82
C MET A 74 -12.60 -0.45 -5.87
N GLU A 75 -13.37 -0.50 -6.97
CA GLU A 75 -14.55 -1.35 -7.13
C GLU A 75 -14.22 -2.85 -7.01
N ASN A 76 -12.98 -3.27 -7.34
CA ASN A 76 -12.53 -4.66 -7.18
C ASN A 76 -12.29 -5.04 -5.71
N PHE A 77 -12.24 -4.05 -4.81
CA PHE A 77 -11.92 -4.22 -3.39
C PHE A 77 -13.00 -3.59 -2.49
N PRO A 78 -14.27 -4.06 -2.56
CA PRO A 78 -15.40 -3.43 -1.88
C PRO A 78 -15.27 -3.37 -0.36
N PHE A 79 -14.44 -4.25 0.24
CA PHE A 79 -14.15 -4.22 1.68
C PHE A 79 -13.50 -2.90 2.12
N ILE A 80 -12.87 -2.15 1.20
CA ILE A 80 -12.17 -0.91 1.53
C ILE A 80 -13.12 0.17 2.07
N LYS A 81 -14.42 0.06 1.77
CA LYS A 81 -15.45 0.97 2.31
C LYS A 81 -15.42 1.05 3.84
N GLU A 82 -15.28 -0.09 4.51
CA GLU A 82 -15.18 -0.12 5.99
C GLU A 82 -13.91 0.58 6.48
N PHE A 83 -12.79 0.44 5.75
CA PHE A 83 -11.54 1.11 6.09
C PHE A 83 -11.67 2.62 5.93
N LEU A 84 -12.40 3.09 4.92
CA LEU A 84 -12.68 4.53 4.73
C LEU A 84 -13.59 5.08 5.83
N GLU A 85 -14.69 4.38 6.14
CA GLU A 85 -15.65 4.78 7.18
C GLU A 85 -14.97 4.89 8.55
N ARG A 86 -14.00 4.03 8.84
CA ARG A 86 -13.21 4.06 10.07
C ARG A 86 -12.01 5.01 9.99
N GLY A 87 -11.79 5.70 8.87
CA GLY A 87 -10.64 6.60 8.66
C GLY A 87 -9.29 5.89 8.76
N ALA A 88 -9.23 4.62 8.34
CA ALA A 88 -8.06 3.77 8.36
C ALA A 88 -7.27 3.79 7.05
N CYS A 89 -7.93 4.12 5.93
CA CYS A 89 -7.29 4.38 4.65
C CYS A 89 -7.75 5.73 4.11
N LEU A 90 -7.05 6.25 3.10
CA LEU A 90 -7.31 7.56 2.53
C LEU A 90 -7.61 7.45 1.04
N GLN A 91 -8.81 7.88 0.65
CA GLN A 91 -9.18 8.05 -0.75
C GLN A 91 -8.93 9.50 -1.15
N VAL A 92 -8.21 9.71 -2.25
CA VAL A 92 -7.87 11.06 -2.72
C VAL A 92 -7.90 11.11 -4.25
N LYS A 93 -8.25 12.27 -4.83
CA LYS A 93 -8.09 12.49 -6.27
C LYS A 93 -6.65 12.89 -6.60
N GLU A 94 -6.24 12.73 -7.85
CA GLU A 94 -4.87 13.01 -8.30
C GLU A 94 -4.42 14.43 -7.94
N GLU A 95 -5.30 15.43 -8.09
CA GLU A 95 -4.98 16.84 -7.87
C GLU A 95 -4.71 17.17 -6.39
N LYS A 96 -5.08 16.28 -5.46
CA LYS A 96 -4.89 16.43 -4.01
C LYS A 96 -3.87 15.45 -3.43
N LEU A 97 -3.32 14.56 -4.26
CA LEU A 97 -2.36 13.55 -3.81
C LEU A 97 -1.10 14.20 -3.26
N LYS A 98 -0.57 15.23 -3.93
CA LYS A 98 0.63 15.95 -3.50
C LYS A 98 0.45 16.57 -2.10
N ASP A 99 -0.62 17.35 -1.91
CA ASP A 99 -0.90 18.02 -0.64
C ASP A 99 -1.03 17.00 0.51
N LEU A 100 -1.67 15.86 0.25
CA LEU A 100 -1.83 14.80 1.22
C LEU A 100 -0.50 14.12 1.57
N LEU A 101 0.34 13.85 0.58
CA LEU A 101 1.66 13.25 0.81
C LEU A 101 2.55 14.19 1.62
N GLU A 102 2.58 15.48 1.31
CA GLU A 102 3.34 16.47 2.09
C GLU A 102 2.89 16.52 3.54
N ASP A 103 1.58 16.50 3.80
CA ASP A 103 1.03 16.46 5.16
C ASP A 103 1.46 15.18 5.90
N LEU A 104 1.34 14.00 5.29
CA LEU A 104 1.70 12.74 5.92
C LEU A 104 3.21 12.63 6.17
N LEU A 105 4.05 13.10 5.25
CA LEU A 105 5.50 13.11 5.41
C LEU A 105 5.93 14.01 6.57
N LYS A 106 5.24 15.13 6.80
CA LYS A 106 5.49 16.04 7.92
C LYS A 106 4.97 15.51 9.27
N HIS A 107 4.00 14.59 9.27
CA HIS A 107 3.33 14.11 10.48
C HIS A 107 3.49 12.59 10.69
N PRO A 108 4.64 12.10 11.19
CA PRO A 108 4.89 10.67 11.40
C PRO A 108 3.88 10.01 12.36
N ASN A 109 3.40 10.74 13.38
CA ASN A 109 2.37 10.24 14.29
C ASN A 109 1.05 9.95 13.56
N LYS A 110 0.65 10.80 12.61
CA LYS A 110 -0.56 10.61 11.80
C LYS A 110 -0.42 9.37 10.92
N ARG A 111 0.76 9.16 10.31
CA ARG A 111 1.09 7.95 9.54
C ARG A 111 0.96 6.69 10.41
N ALA A 112 1.63 6.67 11.55
CA ALA A 112 1.60 5.52 12.45
C ALA A 112 0.16 5.19 12.93
N GLN A 113 -0.66 6.19 13.23
CA GLN A 113 -2.05 5.99 13.63
C GLN A 113 -2.92 5.42 12.51
N LEU A 114 -2.76 5.90 11.26
CA LEU A 114 -3.48 5.37 10.10
C LEU A 114 -3.14 3.89 9.87
N GLY A 115 -1.85 3.58 9.82
CA GLY A 115 -1.36 2.22 9.62
C GLY A 115 -1.86 1.24 10.67
N LYS A 116 -1.75 1.62 11.96
CA LYS A 116 -2.25 0.80 13.08
C LYS A 116 -3.75 0.57 13.01
N ARG A 117 -4.53 1.61 12.68
CA ARG A 117 -5.99 1.49 12.57
C ARG A 117 -6.38 0.52 11.46
N ALA A 118 -5.73 0.61 10.29
CA ALA A 118 -5.96 -0.31 9.19
C ALA A 118 -5.59 -1.74 9.59
N TYR A 119 -4.44 -1.93 10.23
CA TYR A 119 -4.01 -3.25 10.70
C TYR A 119 -4.97 -3.86 11.72
N GLN A 120 -5.54 -3.05 12.64
CA GLN A 120 -6.53 -3.54 13.61
C GLN A 120 -7.80 -4.08 12.93
N ILE A 121 -8.33 -3.36 11.93
CA ILE A 121 -9.50 -3.81 11.15
C ILE A 121 -9.15 -5.08 10.38
N PHE A 122 -7.98 -5.11 9.75
CA PHE A 122 -7.48 -6.28 9.03
C PHE A 122 -7.39 -7.50 9.96
N LYS A 123 -6.75 -7.37 11.13
CA LYS A 123 -6.55 -8.45 12.10
C LYS A 123 -7.89 -9.05 12.57
N GLN A 124 -8.91 -8.23 12.77
CA GLN A 124 -10.27 -8.70 13.14
C GLN A 124 -10.89 -9.61 12.06
N LYS A 125 -10.44 -9.51 10.81
CA LYS A 125 -10.93 -10.30 9.67
C LYS A 125 -10.02 -11.48 9.30
N THR A 126 -8.88 -11.64 9.97
CA THR A 126 -7.98 -12.79 9.77
C THR A 126 -8.44 -14.04 10.53
N GLY A 127 -7.79 -15.18 10.29
CA GLY A 127 -8.10 -16.46 10.97
C GLY A 127 -8.99 -17.41 10.17
N ALA A 128 -9.36 -17.07 8.93
CA ALA A 128 -10.11 -17.97 8.05
C ALA A 128 -9.36 -19.28 7.78
N THR A 129 -8.05 -19.22 7.54
CA THR A 129 -7.20 -20.40 7.31
C THR A 129 -7.23 -21.34 8.53
N GLU A 130 -7.06 -20.80 9.73
CA GLU A 130 -7.08 -21.61 10.96
C GLU A 130 -8.46 -22.22 11.22
N LYS A 131 -9.54 -21.48 10.98
CA LYS A 131 -10.91 -22.01 11.05
C LYS A 131 -11.13 -23.17 10.08
N ILE A 132 -10.66 -23.04 8.84
CA ILE A 132 -10.77 -24.10 7.82
C ILE A 132 -9.91 -25.30 8.22
N LEU A 133 -8.68 -25.10 8.69
CA LEU A 133 -7.82 -26.18 9.15
C LEU A 133 -8.44 -26.94 10.33
N ASN A 134 -9.03 -26.23 11.29
CA ASN A 134 -9.71 -26.86 12.42
C ASN A 134 -10.94 -27.67 11.96
N LEU A 135 -11.70 -27.18 10.98
CA LEU A 135 -12.80 -27.94 10.40
C LEU A 135 -12.31 -29.18 9.64
N LEU A 136 -11.23 -29.08 8.87
CA LEU A 136 -10.69 -30.23 8.15
C LEU A 136 -10.17 -31.31 9.09
N LYS A 137 -9.58 -30.93 10.23
CA LYS A 137 -9.14 -31.88 11.26
C LYS A 137 -10.29 -32.76 11.75
N THR A 138 -11.51 -32.23 11.94
CA THR A 138 -12.66 -33.02 12.39
C THR A 138 -13.15 -34.07 11.39
N TYR A 139 -12.69 -34.03 10.13
CA TYR A 139 -12.98 -35.03 9.10
C TYR A 139 -11.79 -35.95 8.80
N LEU A 140 -10.61 -35.64 9.34
CA LEU A 140 -9.38 -36.43 9.18
C LEU A 140 -9.08 -37.27 10.43
N GLU A 141 -9.74 -36.98 11.56
CA GLU A 141 -9.83 -37.80 12.77
C GLU A 141 -11.08 -38.68 12.74
#